data_AF-A0A7C3SCR1-F1
#
_entry.id   AF-A0A7C3SCR1-F1
#
_cell.length_a   1.000
_cell.length_b   1.000
_cell.length_c   1.000
_cell.angle_alpha   90.00
_cell.angle_beta   90.00
_cell.angle_gamma   90.00
#
_symmetry.space_group_name_H-M   'P 1'
#
loop_
_entity.id
_entity.type
_entity.pdbx_description
1 polymer ?
#
loop_
_entity_poly.entity_id
_entity_poly.type
_entity_poly.pdbx_seq_one_letter_code
_entity_poly.pdbx_strand_id
1 'polypeptide(L)'
;MKCEDLLKILSDYIDGELDPKLCEGFERHLTECDPCQVVVDTVRKTITLYRNGEPFELPLEFRERLHRTLRERWKQKHGIDRP
;
A
#
# COMPACT_ATOMS: atom_id res chain seq x y z
N MET A 1 11.10 10.05 12.52
CA MET A 1 11.09 11.24 11.63
C MET A 1 10.22 12.31 12.28
N LYS A 2 10.26 13.56 11.83
CA LYS A 2 9.27 14.57 12.25
C LYS A 2 8.07 14.57 11.29
N CYS A 3 6.91 15.07 11.73
CA CYS A 3 5.73 15.17 10.88
C CYS A 3 6.01 15.95 9.58
N GLU A 4 6.83 17.00 9.64
CA GLU A 4 7.24 17.78 8.48
C GLU A 4 8.03 16.96 7.44
N ASP A 5 8.88 16.05 7.91
CA ASP A 5 9.65 15.17 7.03
C ASP A 5 8.75 14.12 6.39
N LEU A 6 7.73 13.64 7.12
CA LEU A 6 6.71 12.74 6.59
C LEU A 6 5.95 13.38 5.44
N LEU A 7 5.50 14.63 5.63
CA LEU A 7 4.73 15.35 4.61
C LEU A 7 5.52 15.57 3.32
N LYS A 8 6.85 15.78 3.41
CA LYS A 8 7.72 15.99 2.24
C LYS A 8 7.83 14.74 1.35
N ILE A 9 7.77 13.56 1.95
CA ILE A 9 7.95 12.27 1.25
C ILE A 9 6.63 11.49 1.11
N LEU A 10 5.50 12.14 1.43
CA LEU A 10 4.17 11.56 1.40
C LEU A 10 3.76 11.13 -0.01
N SER A 11 4.02 11.97 -1.01
CA SER A 11 3.71 11.65 -2.41
C SER A 11 4.45 10.40 -2.86
N ASP A 12 5.77 10.36 -2.67
CA ASP A 12 6.63 9.22 -3.01
C ASP A 12 6.16 7.92 -2.33
N TYR A 13 5.70 8.01 -1.07
CA TYR A 13 5.12 6.87 -0.36
C TYR A 13 3.81 6.39 -0.98
N ILE A 14 2.91 7.32 -1.35
CA ILE A 14 1.62 6.98 -1.95
C ILE A 14 1.79 6.37 -3.34
N ASP A 15 2.76 6.88 -4.10
CA ASP A 15 3.09 6.40 -5.44
C ASP A 15 3.93 5.09 -5.41
N GLY A 16 4.43 4.69 -4.23
CA GLY A 16 5.20 3.46 -4.06
C GLY A 16 6.65 3.58 -4.54
N GLU A 17 7.15 4.79 -4.70
CA GLU A 17 8.52 5.11 -5.18
C GLU A 17 9.49 5.41 -4.03
N LEU A 18 9.01 5.38 -2.78
CA LEU A 18 9.84 5.67 -1.62
C LEU A 18 10.93 4.61 -1.40
N ASP A 19 12.16 5.06 -1.11
CA ASP A 19 13.28 4.18 -0.76
C ASP A 19 12.90 3.26 0.42
N PRO A 20 13.15 1.93 0.33
CA PRO A 20 12.78 0.98 1.37
C PRO A 20 13.30 1.33 2.78
N LYS A 21 14.47 1.97 2.89
CA LYS A 21 15.04 2.40 4.17
C LYS A 21 14.28 3.57 4.79
N LEU A 22 13.71 4.45 3.97
CA LEU A 22 12.85 5.54 4.43
C LEU A 22 11.44 5.04 4.74
N CYS A 23 10.99 4.00 4.04
CA CYS A 23 9.68 3.39 4.24
C CYS A 23 9.50 2.84 5.65
N GLU A 24 10.50 2.15 6.21
CA GLU A 24 10.43 1.63 7.59
C GLU A 24 10.30 2.76 8.63
N GLY A 25 11.05 3.86 8.43
CA GLY A 25 10.95 5.05 9.30
C GLY A 25 9.61 5.76 9.19
N PHE A 26 9.02 5.77 7.98
CA PHE A 26 7.72 6.33 7.68
C PHE A 26 6.59 5.53 8.33
N GLU A 27 6.58 4.20 8.14
CA GLU A 27 5.59 3.30 8.72
C GLU A 27 5.60 3.35 10.24
N ARG A 28 6.77 3.33 10.87
CA ARG A 28 6.89 3.50 12.33
C ARG A 28 6.29 4.82 12.80
N HIS A 29 6.55 5.93 12.10
CA HIS A 29 5.95 7.20 12.48
C HIS A 29 4.43 7.19 12.37
N LEU A 30 3.88 6.55 11.33
CA LEU A 30 2.44 6.37 11.22
C LEU A 30 1.87 5.55 12.38
N THR A 31 2.57 4.55 12.90
CA THR A 31 2.07 3.79 14.07
C THR A 31 2.05 4.59 15.36
N GLU A 32 2.84 5.66 15.46
CA GLU A 32 3.01 6.46 16.68
C GLU A 32 2.31 7.83 16.62
N CYS A 33 1.74 8.20 15.47
CA CYS A 33 1.23 9.55 15.21
C CYS A 33 -0.12 9.54 14.48
N ASP A 34 -1.21 9.60 15.25
CA ASP A 34 -2.58 9.68 14.73
C ASP A 34 -2.80 10.83 13.73
N PRO A 35 -2.26 12.06 13.95
CA PRO A 35 -2.41 13.14 12.99
C PRO A 35 -1.86 12.80 11.60
N CYS A 36 -0.71 12.14 11.54
CA CYS A 36 -0.09 11.76 10.27
C CYS A 36 -0.87 10.64 9.57
N GLN A 37 -1.46 9.70 10.32
CA GLN A 37 -2.38 8.71 9.75
C GLN A 37 -3.58 9.38 9.07
N VAL A 38 -4.22 10.33 9.76
CA VAL A 38 -5.37 11.06 9.21
C VAL A 38 -5.00 11.79 7.92
N VAL A 39 -3.81 12.39 7.85
CA VAL A 39 -3.33 13.06 6.62
C VAL A 39 -3.16 12.05 5.48
N VAL A 40 -2.45 10.94 5.70
CA VAL A 40 -2.24 9.90 4.68
C VAL A 40 -3.57 9.38 4.15
N ASP A 41 -4.50 9.05 5.05
CA ASP A 41 -5.82 8.53 4.68
C ASP A 41 -6.64 9.56 3.90
N THR A 42 -6.57 10.83 4.29
CA THR A 42 -7.26 11.92 3.60
C THR A 42 -6.72 12.11 2.19
N VAL A 43 -5.39 12.05 2.00
CA VAL A 43 -4.80 12.15 0.66
C VAL A 43 -5.18 10.96 -0.20
N ARG A 44 -5.14 9.73 0.34
CA ARG A 44 -5.61 8.52 -0.38
C ARG A 44 -7.07 8.65 -0.82
N LYS A 45 -7.95 9.08 0.08
CA LYS A 45 -9.37 9.33 -0.22
C LYS A 45 -9.53 10.40 -1.29
N THR A 46 -8.75 11.48 -1.22
CA THR A 46 -8.75 12.55 -2.23
C THR A 46 -8.37 11.99 -3.60
N ILE A 47 -7.33 11.17 -3.70
CA ILE A 47 -6.94 10.49 -4.95
C ILE A 47 -8.06 9.59 -5.47
N THR A 48 -8.70 8.80 -4.59
CA THR A 48 -9.85 7.96 -4.98
C THR A 48 -11.00 8.79 -5.54
N LEU A 49 -11.34 9.91 -4.89
CA LEU A 49 -12.39 10.83 -5.35
C LEU A 49 -12.04 11.45 -6.71
N TYR A 50 -10.81 11.92 -6.90
CA TYR A 50 -10.33 12.49 -8.16
C TYR A 50 -10.34 11.49 -9.31
N ARG A 51 -10.09 10.20 -9.02
CA ARG A 51 -10.19 9.13 -10.02
C ARG A 51 -11.65 8.72 -10.31
N ASN A 52 -12.65 9.45 -9.81
CA ASN A 52 -14.08 9.10 -9.88
C ASN A 52 -14.40 7.68 -9.37
N GLY A 53 -13.52 7.12 -8.53
CA GLY A 53 -13.60 5.71 -8.15
C GLY A 53 -13.49 4.75 -9.34
N GLU A 54 -13.05 5.18 -10.53
CA GLU A 54 -12.80 4.28 -11.66
C GLU A 54 -11.71 3.29 -11.23
N PRO A 55 -12.06 2.01 -11.06
CA PRO A 55 -11.08 1.00 -10.75
C PRO A 55 -10.11 0.95 -11.94
N PHE A 56 -8.82 0.93 -11.66
CA PHE A 56 -7.86 0.58 -12.70
C PHE A 56 -8.22 -0.83 -13.19
N GLU A 57 -8.64 -0.97 -14.45
CA GLU A 57 -8.92 -2.28 -15.02
C GLU A 57 -7.64 -3.09 -15.02
N LEU A 58 -7.55 -4.03 -14.07
CA LEU A 58 -6.47 -5.01 -14.02
C LEU A 58 -6.62 -5.92 -15.23
N PRO A 59 -5.63 -5.99 -16.14
CA PRO A 59 -5.69 -6.91 -17.26
C PRO A 59 -5.95 -8.33 -16.76
N LEU A 60 -6.83 -9.06 -17.44
CA LEU A 60 -7.28 -10.38 -17.00
C LEU A 60 -6.08 -11.32 -16.76
N GLU A 61 -5.10 -11.29 -17.65
CA GLU A 61 -3.86 -12.07 -17.55
C GLU A 61 -3.07 -11.74 -16.27
N PHE A 62 -3.01 -10.47 -15.88
CA PHE A 62 -2.34 -10.06 -14.66
C PHE A 62 -3.08 -10.60 -13.42
N ARG A 63 -4.41 -10.48 -13.39
CA ARG A 63 -5.25 -11.03 -12.32
C ARG A 63 -5.07 -12.55 -12.17
N GLU A 64 -5.06 -13.28 -13.27
CA GLU A 64 -4.85 -14.73 -13.28
C GLU A 64 -3.46 -15.13 -12.78
N ARG A 65 -2.41 -14.45 -13.27
CA ARG A 65 -1.03 -14.66 -12.81
C ARG A 65 -0.86 -14.37 -11.33
N LEU A 66 -1.48 -13.29 -10.84
CA LEU A 66 -1.46 -12.91 -9.43
C LEU A 66 -2.12 -14.00 -8.58
N HIS A 67 -3.36 -14.38 -8.90
CA HIS A 67 -4.10 -15.42 -8.16
C HIS A 67 -3.37 -16.77 -8.17
N ARG A 68 -2.77 -17.16 -9.30
CA ARG A 68 -1.96 -18.38 -9.38
C ARG A 68 -0.76 -18.32 -8.44
N THR A 69 0.03 -17.26 -8.52
CA THR A 69 1.22 -17.06 -7.67
C THR A 69 0.86 -17.08 -6.19
N LEU A 70 -0.21 -16.37 -5.80
CA LEU A 70 -0.67 -16.33 -4.42
C LEU A 70 -1.10 -17.72 -3.92
N ARG A 71 -1.84 -18.49 -4.74
CA ARG A 71 -2.23 -19.87 -4.39
C ARG A 71 -1.04 -20.80 -4.26
N GLU A 72 -0.06 -20.70 -5.15
CA GLU A 72 1.16 -21.51 -5.10
C GLU A 72 1.96 -21.21 -3.83
N ARG A 73 2.18 -19.93 -3.51
CA ARG A 73 2.86 -19.49 -2.28
C ARG A 73 2.09 -19.90 -1.02
N TRP A 74 0.76 -19.81 -1.06
CA TRP A 74 -0.10 -20.27 0.04
C TRP A 74 0.08 -21.78 0.30
N LYS A 75 0.01 -22.61 -0.75
CA LYS A 75 0.24 -24.05 -0.65
C LYS A 75 1.63 -24.41 -0.11
N GLN A 76 2.65 -23.67 -0.52
CA GLN A 76 4.02 -23.85 -0.03
C GLN A 76 4.16 -23.49 1.45
N LYS A 77 3.51 -22.41 1.91
CA LYS A 77 3.61 -21.92 3.29
C LYS A 77 2.71 -22.68 4.27
N HIS A 78 1.54 -23.13 3.82
CA HIS A 78 0.50 -23.69 4.69
C HIS A 78 0.15 -25.15 4.43
N GLY A 79 0.82 -25.82 3.48
CA GLY A 79 0.77 -27.26 3.30
C GLY A 79 -0.65 -27.85 3.23
N ILE A 80 -1.29 -27.75 2.05
CA ILE A 80 -2.57 -28.41 1.69
C ILE A 80 -3.74 -28.04 2.60
N ASP A 81 -4.71 -27.31 2.01
CA ASP A 81 -6.09 -27.13 2.47
C ASP A 81 -6.42 -27.66 3.87
N ARG A 82 -6.39 -26.78 4.87
CA ARG A 82 -7.27 -26.97 6.03
C ARG A 82 -8.66 -26.47 5.60
N PRO A 83 -9.71 -27.31 5.73
CA PRO A 83 -11.02 -27.07 5.13
C PRO A 83 -11.67 -25.75 5.56
#